data_AF-A0A856MDV2-F1
#
_entry.id   AF-A0A856MDV2-F1
#
_cell.length_a   1.000
_cell.length_b   1.000
_cell.length_c   1.000
_cell.angle_alpha   90.00
_cell.angle_beta   90.00
_cell.angle_gamma   90.00
#
_symmetry.space_group_name_H-M   'P 1'
#
loop_
_entity.id
_entity.type
_entity.pdbx_description
1 polymer ?
#
loop_
_entity_poly.entity_id
_entity_poly.type
_entity_poly.pdbx_seq_one_letter_code
_entity_poly.pdbx_strand_id
1 'polypeptide(L)'
;MTDDTLEELVKEISRYEAIISEWDETYRGVVVGLKRAIEALHKEALTRLIKTVKQESMPALRNAVKDEVVYGVLLYHELVKPPIPPLTQRIQQALDEVRPGLKSHNGDVELVDIKPPDTVEVKLIGACSNCPTSTVTLSQGIEQAIKSYCPEIVNVLAVR
;
A
#
# COMPACT_ATOMS: atom_id res chain seq x y z
N MET A 1 -28.43 -6.27 17.34
CA MET A 1 -26.99 -6.18 17.03
C MET A 1 -26.68 -4.71 16.95
N THR A 2 -25.65 -4.24 17.66
CA THR A 2 -25.19 -2.85 17.51
C THR A 2 -24.62 -2.71 16.10
N ASP A 3 -24.97 -1.63 15.41
CA ASP A 3 -24.52 -1.31 14.05
C ASP A 3 -23.32 -0.36 14.16
N ASP A 4 -22.32 -0.78 14.94
CA ASP A 4 -21.15 0.05 15.23
C ASP A 4 -20.29 0.16 13.96
N THR A 5 -19.93 1.38 13.59
CA THR A 5 -19.07 1.62 12.43
C THR A 5 -17.64 1.11 12.66
N LEU A 6 -16.89 0.83 11.59
CA LEU A 6 -15.48 0.45 11.73
C LEU A 6 -14.68 1.50 12.51
N GLU A 7 -14.94 2.78 12.24
CA GLU A 7 -14.28 3.89 12.92
C GLU A 7 -14.53 3.88 14.43
N GLU A 8 -15.76 3.64 14.87
CA GLU A 8 -16.11 3.56 16.29
C GLU A 8 -15.44 2.37 16.98
N LEU A 9 -15.43 1.20 16.34
CA LEU A 9 -14.77 0.00 16.84
C LEU A 9 -13.25 0.22 17.00
N VAL A 10 -12.61 0.80 15.99
CA VAL A 10 -11.17 1.10 16.00
C VAL A 10 -10.84 2.17 17.05
N LYS A 11 -11.68 3.19 17.21
CA LYS A 11 -11.50 4.24 18.22
C LYS A 11 -11.57 3.68 19.63
N GLU A 12 -12.49 2.77 19.90
CA GLU A 12 -12.60 2.11 21.20
C GLU A 12 -11.38 1.22 21.49
N ILE A 13 -10.91 0.43 20.51
CA ILE A 13 -9.67 -0.35 20.65
C ILE A 13 -8.49 0.58 20.96
N SER A 14 -8.33 1.66 20.18
CA SER A 14 -7.25 2.63 20.34
C SER A 14 -7.26 3.30 21.72
N ARG A 15 -8.45 3.58 22.26
CA ARG A 15 -8.61 4.12 23.61
C ARG A 15 -8.03 3.18 24.67
N TYR A 16 -8.35 1.88 24.59
CA TYR A 16 -7.81 0.90 25.53
C TYR A 16 -6.31 0.66 25.33
N GLU A 17 -5.83 0.64 24.08
CA GLU A 17 -4.40 0.51 23.80
C GLU A 17 -3.59 1.67 24.37
N ALA A 18 -4.12 2.90 24.29
CA ALA A 18 -3.51 4.07 24.92
C ALA A 18 -3.41 3.91 26.45
N ILE A 19 -4.49 3.48 27.12
CA ILE A 19 -4.47 3.22 28.57
C ILE A 19 -3.44 2.14 28.93
N ILE A 20 -3.43 1.03 28.19
CA ILE A 20 -2.50 -0.10 28.42
C ILE A 20 -1.04 0.34 28.21
N SER A 21 -0.78 1.32 27.33
CA SER A 21 0.56 1.84 27.08
C SER A 21 1.17 2.58 28.27
N GLU A 22 0.34 3.10 29.18
CA GLU A 22 0.77 3.81 30.39
C GLU A 22 0.99 2.86 31.59
N TRP A 23 0.63 1.58 31.46
CA TRP A 23 0.77 0.61 32.54
C TRP A 23 2.21 0.15 32.72
N ASP A 24 2.55 -0.25 33.95
CA ASP A 24 3.82 -0.92 34.24
C ASP A 24 4.02 -2.18 33.39
N GLU A 25 5.29 -2.46 33.09
CA GLU A 25 5.71 -3.53 32.17
C GLU A 25 5.05 -4.88 32.45
N THR A 26 4.89 -5.24 33.73
CA THR A 26 4.30 -6.51 34.14
C THR A 26 2.84 -6.63 33.70
N TYR A 27 2.00 -5.63 34.00
CA TYR A 27 0.58 -5.67 33.66
C TYR A 27 0.37 -5.50 32.15
N ARG A 28 1.15 -4.60 31.53
CA ARG A 28 1.15 -4.43 30.08
C ARG A 28 1.49 -5.73 29.36
N GLY A 29 2.50 -6.46 29.84
CA GLY A 29 2.90 -7.76 29.29
C GLY A 29 1.78 -8.81 29.34
N VAL A 30 1.04 -8.88 30.44
CA VAL A 30 -0.09 -9.82 30.59
C VAL A 30 -1.21 -9.52 29.58
N VAL A 31 -1.62 -8.26 29.45
CA VAL A 31 -2.70 -7.88 28.52
C VAL A 31 -2.27 -8.05 27.07
N VAL A 32 -1.04 -7.69 26.72
CA VAL A 32 -0.49 -7.94 25.38
C VAL A 32 -0.44 -9.44 25.08
N GLY A 33 -0.06 -10.26 26.06
CA GLY A 33 -0.09 -11.72 25.93
C GLY A 33 -1.50 -12.27 25.66
N LEU A 34 -2.50 -11.79 26.42
CA LEU A 34 -3.91 -12.15 26.22
C LEU A 34 -4.41 -11.72 24.83
N LYS A 35 -4.14 -10.48 24.43
CA LYS A 35 -4.51 -9.95 23.11
C LYS A 35 -3.96 -10.84 22.00
N ARG A 36 -2.67 -11.17 22.04
CA ARG A 36 -2.02 -12.06 21.05
C ARG A 36 -2.64 -13.46 21.02
N ALA A 37 -2.98 -14.02 22.17
CA ALA A 37 -3.61 -15.35 22.25
C ALA A 37 -5.00 -15.36 21.58
N ILE A 38 -5.80 -14.32 21.82
CA ILE A 38 -7.11 -14.12 21.19
C ILE A 38 -6.95 -13.92 19.67
N GLU A 39 -6.02 -13.07 19.25
CA GLU A 39 -5.75 -12.80 17.83
C GLU A 39 -5.29 -14.05 17.07
N ALA A 40 -4.46 -14.88 17.68
CA ALA A 40 -4.04 -16.15 17.10
C ALA A 40 -5.22 -17.10 16.89
N LEU A 41 -6.11 -17.20 17.89
CA LEU A 41 -7.34 -17.98 17.78
C LEU A 41 -8.25 -17.46 16.67
N HIS A 42 -8.46 -16.14 16.60
CA HIS A 42 -9.26 -15.50 15.56
C HIS A 42 -8.68 -15.74 14.16
N LYS A 43 -7.37 -15.55 13.98
CA LYS A 43 -6.68 -15.79 12.70
C LYS A 43 -6.85 -17.23 12.24
N GLU A 44 -6.72 -18.21 13.14
CA GLU A 44 -6.92 -19.62 12.80
C GLU A 44 -8.38 -19.93 12.43
N ALA A 45 -9.34 -19.43 13.20
CA ALA A 45 -10.77 -19.61 12.92
C ALA A 45 -11.17 -18.99 11.56
N LEU A 46 -10.78 -17.74 11.32
CA LEU A 46 -11.03 -17.04 10.06
C LEU A 46 -10.34 -17.76 8.88
N THR A 47 -9.11 -18.23 9.06
CA THR A 47 -8.40 -19.00 8.02
C THR A 47 -9.18 -20.25 7.62
N ARG A 48 -9.69 -21.02 8.59
CA ARG A 48 -10.51 -22.21 8.31
C ARG A 48 -11.83 -21.84 7.65
N LEU A 49 -12.52 -20.83 8.17
CA LEU A 49 -13.78 -20.35 7.61
C LEU A 49 -13.61 -19.93 6.14
N ILE A 50 -12.62 -19.07 5.85
CA ILE A 50 -12.31 -18.61 4.50
C ILE A 50 -12.01 -19.80 3.59
N LYS A 51 -11.24 -20.79 4.05
CA LYS A 51 -10.94 -22.00 3.25
C LYS A 51 -12.22 -22.77 2.90
N THR A 52 -13.12 -22.98 3.86
CA THR A 52 -14.40 -23.66 3.63
C THR A 52 -15.30 -22.86 2.68
N VAL A 53 -15.53 -21.58 2.97
CA VAL A 53 -16.40 -20.72 2.14
C VAL A 53 -15.84 -20.57 0.72
N LYS A 54 -14.51 -20.49 0.56
CA LYS A 54 -13.85 -20.47 -0.74
C LYS A 54 -14.14 -21.73 -1.57
N GLN A 55 -14.23 -22.89 -0.93
CA GLN A 55 -14.55 -24.16 -1.60
C GLN A 55 -16.02 -24.20 -2.04
N GLU A 56 -16.92 -23.61 -1.25
CA GLU A 56 -18.36 -23.60 -1.52
C GLU A 56 -18.78 -22.49 -2.50
N SER A 57 -18.33 -21.25 -2.28
CA SER A 57 -18.71 -20.08 -3.08
C SER A 57 -17.70 -18.94 -2.99
N MET A 58 -16.81 -18.89 -3.97
CA MET A 58 -15.95 -17.72 -4.19
C MET A 58 -16.71 -16.40 -4.42
N PRO A 59 -17.86 -16.36 -5.12
CA PRO A 59 -18.65 -15.14 -5.24
C PRO A 59 -19.14 -14.60 -3.89
N ALA A 60 -19.57 -15.49 -2.99
CA ALA A 60 -20.00 -15.07 -1.65
C ALA A 60 -18.85 -14.47 -0.85
N LEU A 61 -17.67 -15.12 -0.87
CA LEU A 61 -16.47 -14.59 -0.22
C LEU A 61 -16.08 -13.21 -0.78
N ARG A 62 -16.11 -13.04 -2.12
CA ARG A 62 -15.84 -11.74 -2.78
C ARG A 62 -16.84 -10.67 -2.39
N ASN A 63 -18.09 -11.03 -2.13
CA ASN A 63 -19.09 -10.07 -1.68
C ASN A 63 -18.87 -9.69 -0.21
N ALA A 64 -18.54 -10.66 0.65
CA ALA A 64 -18.28 -10.42 2.06
C ALA A 64 -17.13 -9.44 2.29
N VAL A 65 -16.03 -9.56 1.52
CA VAL A 65 -14.88 -8.64 1.65
C VAL A 65 -15.12 -7.21 1.14
N LYS A 66 -16.31 -6.91 0.60
CA LYS A 66 -16.72 -5.53 0.30
C LYS A 66 -17.21 -4.79 1.54
N ASP A 67 -17.57 -5.52 2.59
CA ASP A 67 -17.88 -4.94 3.89
C ASP A 67 -16.60 -4.42 4.55
N GLU A 68 -16.66 -3.21 5.07
CA GLU A 68 -15.50 -2.49 5.59
C GLU A 68 -14.92 -3.16 6.84
N VAL A 69 -15.79 -3.63 7.75
CA VAL A 69 -15.38 -4.30 8.98
C VAL A 69 -14.76 -5.66 8.66
N VAL A 70 -15.40 -6.44 7.78
CA VAL A 70 -14.85 -7.71 7.31
C VAL A 70 -13.49 -7.50 6.68
N TYR A 71 -13.37 -6.53 5.76
CA TYR A 71 -12.10 -6.23 5.10
C TYR A 71 -11.02 -5.82 6.12
N GLY A 72 -11.35 -4.93 7.05
CA GLY A 72 -10.45 -4.45 8.10
C GLY A 72 -9.92 -5.57 8.99
N VAL A 73 -10.78 -6.47 9.45
CA VAL A 73 -10.38 -7.62 10.28
C VAL A 73 -9.50 -8.60 9.50
N LEU A 74 -9.84 -8.89 8.25
CA LEU A 74 -9.02 -9.77 7.42
C LEU A 74 -7.65 -9.17 7.13
N LEU A 75 -7.58 -7.85 6.91
CA LEU A 75 -6.32 -7.15 6.71
C LEU A 75 -5.48 -7.13 7.99
N TYR A 76 -6.10 -6.84 9.13
CA TYR A 76 -5.46 -6.86 10.45
C TYR A 76 -4.80 -8.20 10.76
N HIS A 77 -5.46 -9.31 10.41
CA HIS A 77 -4.93 -10.66 10.57
C HIS A 77 -4.04 -11.13 9.41
N GLU A 78 -3.73 -10.27 8.43
CA GLU A 78 -2.90 -10.57 7.26
C GLU A 78 -3.46 -11.70 6.37
N LEU A 79 -4.79 -11.87 6.35
CA LEU A 79 -5.49 -12.87 5.56
C LEU A 79 -5.82 -12.38 4.14
N VAL A 80 -5.75 -11.07 3.93
CA VAL A 80 -5.86 -10.41 2.63
C VAL A 80 -4.72 -9.40 2.47
N LYS A 81 -4.39 -9.08 1.22
CA LYS A 81 -3.44 -8.00 0.90
C LYS A 81 -4.18 -6.66 0.80
N PRO A 82 -3.53 -5.54 1.13
CA PRO A 82 -4.05 -4.22 0.77
C PRO A 82 -4.28 -4.15 -0.75
N PRO A 83 -5.28 -3.39 -1.22
CA PRO A 83 -5.44 -3.17 -2.65
C PRO A 83 -4.15 -2.57 -3.21
N ILE A 84 -3.66 -3.15 -4.31
CA ILE A 84 -2.57 -2.54 -5.06
C ILE A 84 -3.16 -1.28 -5.71
N PRO A 85 -2.61 -0.07 -5.44
CA PRO A 85 -3.12 1.14 -6.07
C PRO A 85 -3.02 1.03 -7.60
N PRO A 86 -3.85 1.76 -8.36
CA PRO A 86 -3.76 1.80 -9.81
C PRO A 86 -2.34 2.11 -10.27
N LEU A 87 -1.91 1.54 -11.40
CA LEU A 87 -0.56 1.70 -11.95
C LEU A 87 -0.17 3.19 -12.08
N THR A 88 -1.10 4.03 -12.53
CA THR A 88 -0.91 5.49 -12.60
C THR A 88 -0.56 6.12 -11.25
N GLN A 89 -1.22 5.70 -10.17
CA GLN A 89 -0.95 6.22 -8.83
C GLN A 89 0.41 5.76 -8.32
N ARG A 90 0.79 4.49 -8.57
CA ARG A 90 2.09 3.96 -8.19
C ARG A 90 3.23 4.64 -8.97
N ILE A 91 3.03 4.91 -10.26
CA ILE A 91 3.98 5.69 -11.06
C ILE A 91 4.08 7.12 -10.50
N GLN A 92 2.96 7.76 -10.16
CA GLN A 92 3.01 9.11 -9.58
C GLN A 92 3.80 9.15 -8.27
N GLN A 93 3.63 8.15 -7.41
CA GLN A 93 4.42 8.00 -6.18
C GLN A 93 5.92 7.84 -6.47
N ALA A 94 6.28 7.04 -7.47
CA ALA A 94 7.68 6.91 -7.90
C ALA A 94 8.26 8.23 -8.43
N LEU A 95 7.46 9.00 -9.19
CA LEU A 95 7.88 10.31 -9.68
C LEU A 95 8.02 11.31 -8.53
N ASP A 96 7.15 11.26 -7.53
CA ASP A 96 7.21 12.12 -6.36
C ASP A 96 8.47 11.86 -5.50
N GLU A 97 8.98 10.63 -5.46
CA GLU A 97 10.24 10.29 -4.80
C GLU A 97 11.46 10.96 -5.45
N VAL A 98 11.49 11.04 -6.79
CA VAL A 98 12.63 11.60 -7.53
C VAL A 98 12.56 13.12 -7.73
N ARG A 99 11.37 13.72 -7.61
CA ARG A 99 11.14 15.17 -7.76
C ARG A 99 12.05 16.06 -6.93
N PRO A 100 12.32 15.79 -5.63
CA PRO A 100 13.24 16.61 -4.85
C PRO A 100 14.65 16.71 -5.46
N GLY A 101 15.15 15.61 -6.01
CA GLY A 101 16.44 15.57 -6.72
C GLY A 101 16.40 16.38 -8.01
N LEU A 102 15.36 16.20 -8.83
CA LEU A 102 15.18 16.95 -10.08
C LEU A 102 15.06 18.47 -9.85
N LYS A 103 14.29 18.87 -8.84
CA LYS A 103 14.09 20.28 -8.48
C LYS A 103 15.37 20.96 -8.01
N SER A 104 16.26 20.22 -7.36
CA SER A 104 17.60 20.72 -6.99
C SER A 104 18.45 21.09 -8.22
N HIS A 105 18.13 20.52 -9.38
CA HIS A 105 18.73 20.84 -10.67
C HIS A 105 17.83 21.71 -11.57
N ASN A 106 16.85 22.42 -10.99
CA ASN A 106 15.87 23.25 -11.73
C ASN A 106 15.10 22.47 -12.82
N GLY A 107 14.78 21.21 -12.60
CA GLY A 107 13.90 20.44 -13.47
C GLY A 107 12.82 19.66 -12.74
N ASP A 108 11.99 18.97 -13.52
CA ASP A 108 10.88 18.15 -13.05
C ASP A 108 10.62 17.01 -14.05
N VAL A 109 9.66 16.15 -13.73
CA VAL A 109 9.20 15.04 -14.56
C VAL A 109 7.68 14.94 -14.54
N GLU A 110 7.10 14.70 -15.71
CA GLU A 110 5.68 14.44 -15.91
C GLU A 110 5.47 13.05 -16.52
N LEU A 111 4.44 12.35 -16.05
CA LEU A 111 3.92 11.16 -16.72
C LEU A 111 3.15 11.58 -17.97
N VAL A 112 3.53 11.05 -19.13
CA VAL A 112 2.88 11.33 -20.41
C VAL A 112 1.87 10.25 -20.77
N ASP A 113 2.30 8.99 -20.76
CA ASP A 113 1.45 7.86 -21.14
C ASP A 113 1.91 6.55 -20.50
N ILE A 114 1.01 5.59 -20.42
CA ILE A 114 1.27 4.21 -20.03
C ILE A 114 0.84 3.31 -21.19
N LYS A 115 1.81 2.88 -21.98
CA LYS A 115 1.60 2.03 -23.16
C LYS A 115 1.59 0.55 -22.76
N PRO A 116 0.48 -0.17 -23.00
CA PRO A 116 0.46 -1.61 -22.85
C PRO A 116 1.51 -2.28 -23.75
N PRO A 117 2.15 -3.38 -23.29
CA PRO A 117 1.88 -4.08 -22.04
C PRO A 117 2.61 -3.51 -20.81
N ASP A 118 3.73 -2.81 -20.98
CA ASP A 118 4.72 -2.62 -19.90
C ASP A 118 5.59 -1.35 -20.05
N THR A 119 5.17 -0.38 -20.86
CA THR A 119 5.99 0.78 -21.20
C THR A 119 5.40 2.07 -20.61
N VAL A 120 6.23 2.86 -19.94
CA VAL A 120 5.85 4.17 -19.40
C VAL A 120 6.60 5.26 -20.16
N GLU A 121 5.88 6.28 -20.61
CA GLU A 121 6.45 7.47 -21.23
C GLU A 121 6.45 8.62 -20.23
N VAL A 122 7.62 9.21 -20.01
CA VAL A 122 7.80 10.36 -19.13
C VAL A 122 8.43 11.51 -19.89
N LYS A 123 8.12 12.74 -19.49
CA LYS A 123 8.71 13.95 -20.05
C LYS A 123 9.49 14.67 -18.98
N LEU A 124 10.77 14.92 -19.26
CA LEU A 124 11.62 15.78 -18.44
C LEU A 124 11.33 17.25 -18.76
N ILE A 125 11.21 18.08 -17.73
CA ILE A 125 10.86 19.49 -17.84
C ILE A 125 11.95 20.34 -17.14
N GLY A 126 12.09 21.59 -17.57
CA GLY A 126 13.03 22.56 -16.99
C GLY A 126 14.46 22.35 -17.47
N ALA A 127 15.46 22.68 -16.66
CA ALA A 127 16.86 22.59 -17.04
C ALA A 127 17.30 21.14 -17.37
N CYS A 128 16.57 20.14 -16.86
CA CYS A 128 16.81 18.72 -17.13
C CYS A 128 16.63 18.32 -18.60
N SER A 129 15.80 19.04 -19.39
CA SER A 129 15.59 18.72 -20.81
C SER A 129 16.75 19.15 -21.72
N ASN A 130 17.62 20.06 -21.26
CA ASN A 130 18.60 20.77 -22.11
C ASN A 130 20.07 20.43 -21.80
N CYS A 131 20.35 19.57 -20.81
CA CYS A 131 21.71 19.21 -20.40
C CYS A 131 22.05 17.76 -20.79
N PRO A 132 22.78 17.51 -21.91
CA PRO A 132 22.95 16.17 -22.49
C PRO A 132 23.70 15.17 -21.60
N THR A 133 24.56 15.65 -20.70
CA THR A 133 25.28 14.81 -19.73
C THR A 133 24.45 14.46 -18.51
N SER A 134 23.50 15.33 -18.10
CA SER A 134 22.65 15.08 -16.93
C SER A 134 21.42 14.25 -17.29
N THR A 135 20.97 14.26 -18.56
CA THR A 135 19.75 13.56 -18.99
C THR A 135 19.85 12.05 -18.78
N VAL A 136 21.00 11.44 -19.07
CA VAL A 136 21.18 9.98 -18.97
C VAL A 136 21.07 9.51 -17.52
N THR A 137 21.77 10.14 -16.59
CA THR A 137 21.75 9.76 -15.17
C THR A 137 20.39 10.03 -14.52
N LEU A 138 19.73 11.13 -14.89
CA LEU A 138 18.40 11.45 -14.37
C LEU A 138 17.33 10.48 -14.90
N SER A 139 17.38 10.13 -16.18
CA SER A 139 16.48 9.12 -16.76
C SER A 139 16.66 7.75 -16.10
N GLN A 140 17.89 7.35 -15.79
CA GLN A 140 18.16 6.11 -15.04
C GLN A 140 17.60 6.16 -13.62
N GLY A 141 17.69 7.30 -12.93
CA GLY A 141 17.11 7.48 -11.60
C GLY A 141 15.58 7.37 -11.61
N ILE A 142 14.92 7.98 -12.61
CA ILE A 142 13.48 7.88 -12.82
C ILE A 142 13.07 6.44 -13.16
N GLU A 143 13.80 5.78 -14.06
CA GLU A 143 13.54 4.39 -14.42
C GLU A 143 13.65 3.46 -13.20
N GLN A 144 14.68 3.64 -12.38
CA GLN A 144 14.88 2.85 -11.17
C GLN A 144 13.76 3.06 -10.15
N ALA A 145 13.33 4.31 -9.93
CA ALA A 145 12.22 4.62 -9.04
C ALA A 145 10.91 4.00 -9.55
N ILE A 146 10.59 4.16 -10.84
CA ILE A 146 9.40 3.55 -11.43
C ILE A 146 9.43 2.03 -11.29
N LYS A 147 10.56 1.37 -11.57
CA LYS A 147 10.68 -0.10 -11.43
C LYS A 147 10.59 -0.57 -9.97
N SER A 148 11.00 0.24 -9.01
CA SER A 148 10.86 -0.05 -7.58
C SER A 148 9.38 -0.11 -7.15
N TYR A 149 8.58 0.86 -7.61
CA TYR A 149 7.13 0.93 -7.29
C TYR A 149 6.28 0.06 -8.22
N CYS A 150 6.74 -0.16 -9.45
CA CYS A 150 6.04 -0.83 -10.54
C CYS A 150 6.95 -1.87 -11.20
N PRO A 151 7.24 -3.00 -10.53
CA PRO A 151 8.10 -4.06 -11.08
C PRO A 151 7.56 -4.69 -12.36
N GLU A 152 6.28 -4.49 -12.70
CA GLU A 152 5.70 -4.90 -13.98
C GLU A 152 6.10 -4.02 -15.17
N ILE A 153 6.68 -2.84 -14.95
CA ILE A 153 7.14 -1.94 -16.02
C ILE A 153 8.54 -2.35 -16.49
N VAL A 154 8.65 -2.68 -17.76
CA VAL A 154 9.92 -3.11 -18.38
C VAL A 154 10.66 -1.93 -18.98
N ASN A 155 9.94 -1.03 -19.65
CA ASN A 155 10.52 0.08 -20.41
C ASN A 155 10.05 1.42 -19.87
N VAL A 156 11.00 2.34 -19.65
CA VAL A 156 10.70 3.74 -19.34
C VAL A 156 11.33 4.59 -20.42
N LEU A 157 10.51 5.31 -21.18
CA LEU A 157 10.94 6.12 -22.31
C LEU A 157 10.82 7.60 -21.96
N ALA A 158 11.93 8.33 -22.06
CA ALA A 158 11.92 9.78 -21.99
C ALA A 158 11.50 10.37 -23.35
N VAL A 159 10.31 10.98 -23.41
CA VAL A 159 9.79 11.68 -24.59
C VAL A 159 10.08 13.18 -24.50
N ARG A 160 10.10 13.86 -25.65
CA ARG A 160 10.39 15.29 -25.76
C ARG A 160 9.13 16.15 -25.71
#